data_AF-A0A1G6WGK4-F1
#
_entry.id   AF-A0A1G6WGK4-F1
#
_cell.length_a   1.000
_cell.length_b   1.000
_cell.length_c   1.000
_cell.angle_alpha   90.00
_cell.angle_beta   90.00
_cell.angle_gamma   90.00
#
_symmetry.space_group_name_H-M   'P 1'
#
loop_
_entity.id
_entity.type
_entity.pdbx_description
1 polymer ?
#
loop_
_entity_poly.entity_id
_entity_poly.type
_entity_poly.pdbx_seq_one_letter_code
_entity_poly.pdbx_strand_id
1 'polypeptide(L)'
;MLRTLILPVVIAGLMASSVAARTPEEKAAETAQAVTYYLDTFRSTDDEEALARAYSGIARTWEHFSQIANPIVPMVGEFALLHARAATAARDRKRVVEAWQTALKLVQSASNSERLMALNVEAAHAAAKVEQIDVAHQFFAAARAFTFTRGENADSALLYMRIRELSVLGGSMQWRNLNDALTDMRAFSEKFPMWSVSRLEAVLAETEIRLQFQPEETEKRADLSRLKAEIRLIADGLAEQLPSGYLARVRQVNYALEDNYNL
;
A
#
# COMPACT_ATOMS: atom_id res chain seq x y z
N MET A 1 59.28 -5.51 -66.19
CA MET A 1 58.67 -4.25 -65.69
C MET A 1 57.18 -4.52 -65.54
N LEU A 2 56.66 -5.05 -64.43
CA LEU A 2 56.46 -4.50 -63.07
C LEU A 2 55.56 -3.25 -63.03
N ARG A 3 54.51 -3.33 -62.18
CA ARG A 3 53.70 -2.27 -61.53
C ARG A 3 52.37 -1.89 -62.20
N THR A 4 51.20 -1.87 -61.56
CA THR A 4 50.75 -2.24 -60.20
C THR A 4 49.23 -2.22 -60.22
N LEU A 5 48.57 -3.36 -59.99
CA LEU A 5 47.16 -3.46 -59.64
C LEU A 5 47.12 -3.85 -58.16
N ILE A 6 46.98 -2.86 -57.29
CA ILE A 6 46.87 -3.06 -55.84
C ILE A 6 45.38 -3.07 -55.49
N LEU A 7 44.97 -4.21 -54.93
CA LEU A 7 43.77 -4.45 -54.14
C LEU A 7 43.30 -3.23 -53.33
N PRO A 8 41.97 -3.09 -53.19
CA PRO A 8 41.41 -3.10 -51.84
C PRO A 8 40.33 -4.18 -51.76
N VAL A 9 40.75 -5.44 -51.60
CA VAL A 9 39.89 -6.51 -51.07
C VAL A 9 40.31 -6.77 -49.64
N VAL A 10 40.21 -5.73 -48.82
CA VAL A 10 40.11 -5.77 -47.35
C VAL A 10 39.45 -4.43 -47.01
N ILE A 11 38.50 -4.42 -46.06
CA ILE A 11 37.66 -3.26 -45.69
C ILE A 11 36.33 -3.16 -46.50
N ALA A 12 35.59 -4.26 -46.58
CA ALA A 12 34.13 -4.21 -46.71
C ALA A 12 33.41 -5.33 -45.93
N GLY A 13 34.15 -6.14 -45.14
CA GLY A 13 33.61 -7.29 -44.43
C GLY A 13 33.71 -7.24 -42.91
N LEU A 14 34.04 -6.09 -42.31
CA LEU A 14 34.34 -5.97 -40.87
C LEU A 14 33.73 -4.71 -40.24
N MET A 15 32.50 -4.37 -40.64
CA MET A 15 31.64 -3.42 -39.91
C MET A 15 30.16 -3.85 -39.96
N ALA A 16 29.90 -5.15 -40.14
CA ALA A 16 28.73 -5.75 -39.54
C ALA A 16 29.17 -6.18 -38.15
N SER A 17 29.17 -5.24 -37.20
CA SER A 17 29.15 -5.59 -35.79
C SER A 17 27.92 -6.47 -35.60
N SER A 18 28.15 -7.78 -35.65
CA SER A 18 27.22 -8.78 -35.15
C SER A 18 26.93 -8.41 -33.71
N VAL A 19 25.83 -7.72 -33.47
CA VAL A 19 25.14 -7.83 -32.20
C VAL A 19 24.73 -9.30 -32.15
N ALA A 20 25.62 -10.13 -31.60
CA ALA A 20 25.34 -11.54 -31.38
C ALA A 20 24.03 -11.57 -30.59
N ALA A 21 23.03 -12.26 -31.15
CA ALA A 21 21.77 -12.42 -30.44
C ALA A 21 22.11 -13.12 -29.11
N ARG A 22 21.90 -12.43 -27.99
CA ARG A 22 22.20 -12.94 -26.65
C ARG A 22 21.57 -14.32 -26.48
N THR A 23 22.33 -15.24 -25.89
CA THR A 23 21.81 -16.59 -25.63
C THR A 23 20.67 -16.52 -24.59
N PRO A 24 19.74 -17.49 -24.56
CA PRO A 24 18.70 -17.56 -23.54
C PRO A 24 19.27 -17.57 -22.10
N GLU A 25 20.44 -18.18 -21.91
CA GLU A 25 21.14 -18.27 -20.62
C GLU A 25 21.70 -16.93 -20.17
N GLU A 26 22.32 -16.16 -21.09
CA GLU A 26 22.79 -14.80 -20.82
C GLU A 26 21.63 -13.88 -20.41
N LYS A 27 20.49 -13.97 -21.13
CA LYS A 27 19.30 -13.19 -20.79
C LYS A 27 18.72 -13.57 -19.42
N ALA A 28 18.73 -14.85 -19.08
CA ALA A 28 18.27 -15.33 -17.76
C ALA A 28 19.18 -14.83 -16.63
N ALA A 29 20.50 -14.86 -16.83
CA ALA A 29 21.47 -14.35 -15.87
C ALA A 29 21.35 -12.83 -15.67
N GLU A 30 21.23 -12.06 -16.76
CA GLU A 30 20.98 -10.61 -16.69
C GLU A 30 19.67 -10.29 -15.96
N THR A 31 18.62 -11.05 -16.24
CA THR A 31 17.31 -10.88 -15.57
C THR A 31 17.43 -11.17 -14.08
N ALA A 32 18.12 -12.26 -13.69
CA ALA A 32 18.35 -12.58 -12.28
C ALA A 32 19.17 -11.50 -11.57
N GLN A 33 20.23 -10.98 -12.21
CA GLN A 33 21.02 -9.87 -11.66
C GLN A 33 20.18 -8.60 -11.48
N ALA A 34 19.32 -8.26 -12.45
CA ALA A 34 18.41 -7.13 -12.36
C ALA A 34 17.40 -7.30 -11.21
N VAL A 35 16.84 -8.50 -11.03
CA VAL A 35 15.95 -8.81 -9.90
C VAL A 35 16.66 -8.58 -8.57
N THR A 36 17.87 -9.14 -8.40
CA THR A 36 18.67 -8.94 -7.18
C THR A 36 18.93 -7.47 -6.94
N TYR A 37 19.39 -6.73 -7.97
CA TYR A 37 19.61 -5.28 -7.87
C TYR A 37 18.36 -4.53 -7.39
N TYR A 38 17.20 -4.78 -7.99
CA TYR A 38 15.97 -4.09 -7.61
C TYR A 38 15.50 -4.47 -6.21
N LEU A 39 15.60 -5.74 -5.83
CA LEU A 39 15.27 -6.17 -4.46
C LEU A 39 16.22 -5.52 -3.44
N ASP A 40 17.53 -5.56 -3.66
CA ASP A 40 18.51 -4.97 -2.74
C ASP A 40 18.34 -3.45 -2.62
N THR A 41 17.95 -2.78 -3.71
CA THR A 41 17.78 -1.33 -3.73
C THR A 41 16.44 -0.88 -3.13
N PHE A 42 15.35 -1.61 -3.37
CA PHE A 42 13.99 -1.11 -3.13
C PHE A 42 13.14 -1.95 -2.17
N ARG A 43 13.59 -3.12 -1.70
CA ARG A 43 12.78 -4.02 -0.84
C ARG A 43 12.23 -3.35 0.41
N SER A 44 12.99 -2.43 1.01
CA SER A 44 12.65 -1.74 2.25
C SER A 44 12.46 -0.23 2.07
N THR A 45 12.27 0.25 0.83
CA THR A 45 12.01 1.68 0.63
C THR A 45 10.55 2.00 0.88
N ASP A 46 10.31 3.09 1.59
CA ASP A 46 9.00 3.75 1.68
C ASP A 46 8.94 4.97 0.74
N ASP A 47 10.01 5.25 -0.03
CA ASP A 47 10.06 6.34 -1.00
C ASP A 47 9.26 5.97 -2.26
N GLU A 48 8.02 6.44 -2.26
CA GLU A 48 7.09 6.25 -3.38
C GLU A 48 7.61 6.91 -4.68
N GLU A 49 8.28 8.05 -4.62
CA GLU A 49 8.77 8.74 -5.81
C GLU A 49 9.91 7.97 -6.47
N ALA A 50 10.82 7.43 -5.66
CA ALA A 50 11.88 6.54 -6.16
C ALA A 50 11.30 5.27 -6.80
N LEU A 51 10.29 4.64 -6.19
CA LEU A 51 9.60 3.48 -6.76
C LEU A 51 8.90 3.81 -8.09
N ALA A 52 8.21 4.95 -8.15
CA ALA A 52 7.53 5.40 -9.36
C ALA A 52 8.52 5.62 -10.53
N ARG A 53 9.69 6.22 -10.25
CA ARG A 53 10.75 6.39 -11.26
C ARG A 53 11.34 5.06 -11.74
N ALA A 54 11.51 4.10 -10.84
CA ALA A 54 12.06 2.79 -11.16
C ALA A 54 11.06 1.84 -11.85
N TYR A 55 9.76 2.15 -11.84
CA TYR A 55 8.68 1.25 -12.27
C TYR A 55 8.91 0.64 -13.66
N SER A 56 9.29 1.43 -14.66
CA SER A 56 9.46 0.92 -16.03
C SER A 56 10.50 -0.21 -16.14
N GLY A 57 11.59 -0.10 -15.38
CA GLY A 57 12.65 -1.13 -15.32
C GLY A 57 12.20 -2.36 -14.54
N ILE A 58 11.53 -2.15 -13.39
CA ILE A 58 10.96 -3.23 -12.58
C ILE A 58 9.92 -4.02 -13.37
N ALA A 59 9.00 -3.35 -14.07
CA ALA A 59 7.93 -3.98 -14.87
C ALA A 59 8.49 -4.81 -16.03
N ARG A 60 9.48 -4.28 -16.77
CA ARG A 60 10.15 -5.04 -17.84
C ARG A 60 10.86 -6.27 -17.27
N THR A 61 11.56 -6.11 -16.15
CA THR A 61 12.28 -7.20 -15.50
C THR A 61 11.30 -8.27 -15.00
N TRP A 62 10.15 -7.86 -14.47
CA TRP A 62 9.07 -8.77 -14.05
C TRP A 62 8.51 -9.58 -15.23
N GLU A 63 8.28 -8.96 -16.38
CA GLU A 63 7.77 -9.62 -17.58
C GLU A 63 8.69 -10.76 -18.04
N HIS A 64 10.01 -10.54 -18.04
CA HIS A 64 10.98 -11.59 -18.37
C HIS A 64 11.13 -12.62 -17.25
N PHE A 65 11.23 -12.16 -16.01
CA PHE A 65 11.50 -13.02 -14.85
C PHE A 65 10.36 -14.02 -14.59
N SER A 66 9.11 -13.56 -14.69
CA SER A 66 7.92 -14.41 -14.48
C SER A 66 7.78 -15.55 -15.49
N GLN A 67 8.41 -15.45 -16.66
CA GLN A 67 8.40 -16.50 -17.69
C GLN A 67 9.42 -17.61 -17.40
N ILE A 68 10.50 -17.30 -16.67
CA ILE A 68 11.64 -18.20 -16.49
C ILE A 68 11.79 -18.70 -15.05
N ALA A 69 11.20 -18.02 -14.07
CA ALA A 69 11.37 -18.34 -12.67
C ALA A 69 10.41 -19.44 -12.19
N ASN A 70 10.89 -20.35 -11.35
CA ASN A 70 10.03 -21.31 -10.67
C ASN A 70 9.24 -20.59 -9.56
N PRO A 71 7.89 -20.59 -9.59
CA PRO A 71 7.06 -19.83 -8.65
C PRO A 71 7.18 -20.26 -7.18
N ILE A 72 7.76 -21.45 -6.92
CA ILE A 72 8.00 -21.95 -5.55
C ILE A 72 9.17 -21.21 -4.89
N VAL A 73 10.04 -20.57 -5.67
CA VAL A 73 11.21 -19.85 -5.14
C VAL A 73 10.75 -18.57 -4.42
N PRO A 74 11.11 -18.36 -3.14
CA PRO A 74 10.63 -17.20 -2.35
C PRO A 74 10.88 -15.83 -3.00
N MET A 75 12.02 -15.70 -3.69
CA MET A 75 12.40 -14.49 -4.43
C MET A 75 11.35 -14.07 -5.47
N VAL A 76 10.60 -15.01 -6.04
CA VAL A 76 9.53 -14.71 -7.00
C VAL A 76 8.39 -13.94 -6.36
N GLY A 77 7.97 -14.37 -5.16
CA GLY A 77 6.95 -13.65 -4.40
C GLY A 77 7.43 -12.26 -3.94
N GLU A 78 8.69 -12.15 -3.50
CA GLU A 78 9.27 -10.86 -3.08
C GLU A 78 9.36 -9.87 -4.24
N PHE A 79 9.79 -10.32 -5.43
CA PHE A 79 9.88 -9.45 -6.59
C PHE A 79 8.49 -9.09 -7.17
N ALA A 80 7.52 -10.01 -7.08
CA ALA A 80 6.13 -9.72 -7.42
C ALA A 80 5.54 -8.60 -6.54
N LEU A 81 5.81 -8.64 -5.23
CA LEU A 81 5.40 -7.58 -4.30
C LEU A 81 6.05 -6.24 -4.65
N LEU A 82 7.36 -6.24 -4.93
CA LEU A 82 8.05 -5.02 -5.36
C LEU A 82 7.43 -4.44 -6.64
N HIS A 83 7.13 -5.30 -7.62
CA HIS A 83 6.45 -4.89 -8.85
C HIS A 83 5.06 -4.29 -8.57
N ALA A 84 4.25 -4.90 -7.72
CA ALA A 84 2.94 -4.37 -7.34
C ALA A 84 3.02 -3.01 -6.63
N ARG A 85 3.99 -2.84 -5.73
CA ARG A 85 4.28 -1.56 -5.06
C ARG A 85 4.74 -0.49 -6.03
N ALA A 86 5.65 -0.82 -6.95
CA ALA A 86 6.11 0.09 -7.98
C ALA A 86 4.97 0.51 -8.94
N ALA A 87 4.09 -0.42 -9.32
CA ALA A 87 2.90 -0.11 -10.12
C ALA A 87 1.96 0.84 -9.36
N THR A 88 1.81 0.64 -8.04
CA THR A 88 0.99 1.50 -7.17
C THR A 88 1.56 2.91 -7.08
N ALA A 89 2.87 3.03 -6.89
CA ALA A 89 3.60 4.30 -6.86
C ALA A 89 3.47 5.05 -8.20
N ALA A 90 3.62 4.34 -9.32
CA ALA A 90 3.44 4.89 -10.66
C ALA A 90 1.98 5.15 -11.05
N ARG A 91 1.01 4.76 -10.21
CA ARG A 91 -0.44 4.85 -10.45
C ARG A 91 -0.87 4.20 -11.78
N ASP A 92 -0.30 3.05 -12.11
CA ASP A 92 -0.65 2.32 -13.34
C ASP A 92 -2.04 1.67 -13.21
N ARG A 93 -3.07 2.44 -13.56
CA ARG A 93 -4.48 2.04 -13.47
C ARG A 93 -4.78 0.71 -14.18
N LYS A 94 -4.00 0.33 -15.20
CA LYS A 94 -4.24 -0.90 -15.97
C LYS A 94 -3.68 -2.14 -15.29
N ARG A 95 -2.59 -2.01 -14.55
CA ARG A 95 -1.80 -3.16 -14.07
C ARG A 95 -1.75 -3.31 -12.55
N VAL A 96 -2.07 -2.28 -11.78
CA VAL A 96 -1.99 -2.31 -10.30
C VAL A 96 -2.76 -3.49 -9.70
N VAL A 97 -4.02 -3.69 -10.11
CA VAL A 97 -4.85 -4.76 -9.55
C VAL A 97 -4.27 -6.15 -9.85
N GLU A 98 -3.94 -6.41 -11.11
CA GLU A 98 -3.38 -7.69 -11.55
C GLU A 98 -2.03 -7.98 -10.87
N ALA A 99 -1.18 -6.96 -10.74
CA ALA A 99 0.10 -7.07 -10.06
C ALA A 99 -0.08 -7.46 -8.58
N TRP A 100 -1.03 -6.84 -7.88
CA TRP A 100 -1.35 -7.19 -6.49
C TRP A 100 -1.94 -8.58 -6.32
N GLN A 101 -2.88 -8.97 -7.18
CA GLN A 101 -3.45 -10.33 -7.16
C GLN A 101 -2.37 -11.39 -7.40
N THR A 102 -1.47 -11.14 -8.35
CA THR A 102 -0.35 -12.03 -8.66
C THR A 102 0.62 -12.14 -7.48
N ALA A 103 1.01 -11.00 -6.90
CA ALA A 103 1.91 -10.97 -5.76
C ALA A 103 1.33 -11.71 -4.54
N LEU A 104 0.07 -11.44 -4.20
CA LEU A 104 -0.63 -12.10 -3.09
C LEU A 104 -0.70 -13.62 -3.28
N LYS A 105 -1.00 -14.09 -4.50
CA LYS A 105 -1.02 -15.52 -4.83
C LYS A 105 0.36 -16.18 -4.62
N LEU A 106 1.43 -15.51 -5.01
CA LEU A 106 2.80 -16.04 -4.91
C LEU A 106 3.34 -16.06 -3.48
N VAL A 107 2.91 -15.13 -2.63
CA VAL A 107 3.38 -15.06 -1.22
C VAL A 107 2.46 -15.81 -0.24
N GLN A 108 1.32 -16.32 -0.70
CA GLN A 108 0.29 -16.93 0.16
C GLN A 108 0.82 -18.09 1.00
N SER A 109 1.56 -19.01 0.39
CA SER A 109 2.08 -20.22 1.07
C SER A 109 3.25 -19.94 2.01
N ALA A 110 3.93 -18.81 1.84
CA ALA A 110 5.14 -18.45 2.57
C ALA A 110 4.90 -17.39 3.67
N SER A 111 3.67 -16.88 3.79
CA SER A 111 3.31 -15.80 4.71
C SER A 111 2.42 -16.29 5.84
N ASN A 112 2.57 -15.71 7.02
CA ASN A 112 1.61 -15.90 8.12
C ASN A 112 0.34 -15.05 7.91
N SER A 113 -0.73 -15.33 8.66
CA SER A 113 -2.01 -14.62 8.53
C SER A 113 -1.90 -13.11 8.75
N GLU A 114 -1.05 -12.67 9.69
CA GLU A 114 -0.83 -11.25 9.97
C GLU A 114 -0.23 -10.52 8.76
N ARG A 115 0.80 -11.09 8.14
CA ARG A 115 1.41 -10.54 6.93
C ARG A 115 0.41 -10.55 5.77
N LEU A 116 -0.40 -11.60 5.62
CA LEU A 116 -1.43 -11.65 4.58
C LEU A 116 -2.52 -10.61 4.79
N MET A 117 -2.94 -10.37 6.03
CA MET A 117 -3.86 -9.28 6.37
C MET A 117 -3.25 -7.93 5.95
N ALA A 118 -2.01 -7.64 6.36
CA ALA A 118 -1.33 -6.39 6.05
C ALA A 118 -1.16 -6.17 4.54
N LEU A 119 -0.79 -7.21 3.79
CA LEU A 119 -0.64 -7.13 2.33
C LEU A 119 -1.98 -6.93 1.61
N ASN A 120 -3.07 -7.54 2.10
CA ASN A 120 -4.40 -7.28 1.54
C ASN A 120 -4.88 -5.85 1.86
N VAL A 121 -4.56 -5.30 3.02
CA VAL A 121 -4.79 -3.87 3.32
C VAL A 121 -4.01 -3.01 2.33
N GLU A 122 -2.72 -3.27 2.14
CA GLU A 122 -1.87 -2.54 1.19
C GLU A 122 -2.42 -2.60 -0.25
N ALA A 123 -2.85 -3.78 -0.70
CA ALA A 123 -3.51 -3.97 -2.00
C ALA A 123 -4.85 -3.21 -2.12
N ALA A 124 -5.63 -3.13 -1.04
CA ALA A 124 -6.87 -2.37 -1.02
C ALA A 124 -6.61 -0.86 -1.18
N HIS A 125 -5.63 -0.32 -0.45
CA HIS A 125 -5.17 1.06 -0.62
C HIS A 125 -4.69 1.32 -2.06
N ALA A 126 -3.92 0.39 -2.63
CA ALA A 126 -3.44 0.50 -3.99
C ALA A 126 -4.56 0.53 -5.03
N ALA A 127 -5.55 -0.37 -4.90
CA ALA A 127 -6.73 -0.40 -5.77
C ALA A 127 -7.56 0.89 -5.67
N ALA A 128 -7.78 1.40 -4.45
CA ALA A 128 -8.50 2.66 -4.24
C ALA A 128 -7.77 3.86 -4.87
N LYS A 129 -6.43 3.89 -4.81
CA LYS A 129 -5.59 4.94 -5.42
C LYS A 129 -5.73 5.02 -6.94
N VAL A 130 -6.10 3.92 -7.59
CA VAL A 130 -6.40 3.86 -9.02
C VAL A 130 -7.91 3.82 -9.33
N GLU A 131 -8.74 4.26 -8.38
CA GLU A 131 -10.20 4.37 -8.49
C GLU A 131 -10.92 3.02 -8.71
N GLN A 132 -10.28 1.89 -8.37
CA GLN A 132 -10.86 0.55 -8.44
C GLN A 132 -11.51 0.19 -7.10
N ILE A 133 -12.58 0.91 -6.74
CA ILE A 133 -13.22 0.83 -5.41
C ILE A 133 -13.80 -0.55 -5.12
N ASP A 134 -14.48 -1.19 -6.07
CA ASP A 134 -15.03 -2.54 -5.90
C ASP A 134 -13.94 -3.58 -5.60
N VAL A 135 -12.78 -3.43 -6.24
CA VAL A 135 -11.62 -4.29 -6.00
C VAL A 135 -11.01 -4.00 -4.63
N ALA A 136 -10.95 -2.74 -4.21
CA ALA A 136 -10.50 -2.38 -2.87
C ALA A 136 -11.40 -3.02 -1.79
N HIS A 137 -12.72 -3.05 -1.98
CA HIS A 137 -13.64 -3.80 -1.10
C HIS A 137 -13.31 -5.29 -1.04
N GLN A 138 -12.99 -5.92 -2.18
CA GLN A 138 -12.62 -7.34 -2.21
C GLN A 138 -11.33 -7.60 -1.43
N PHE A 139 -10.32 -6.74 -1.55
CA PHE A 139 -9.08 -6.86 -0.78
C PHE A 139 -9.32 -6.63 0.72
N PHE A 140 -10.13 -5.65 1.12
CA PHE A 140 -10.51 -5.50 2.52
C PHE A 140 -11.30 -6.71 3.06
N ALA A 141 -12.19 -7.30 2.26
CA ALA A 141 -12.88 -8.54 2.63
C ALA A 141 -11.91 -9.70 2.83
N ALA A 142 -10.91 -9.85 1.95
CA ALA A 142 -9.85 -10.84 2.11
C ALA A 142 -9.01 -10.57 3.37
N ALA A 143 -8.64 -9.32 3.65
CA ALA A 143 -7.92 -8.95 4.86
C ALA A 143 -8.70 -9.33 6.14
N ARG A 144 -10.02 -9.11 6.17
CA ARG A 144 -10.89 -9.53 7.28
C ARG A 144 -10.96 -11.06 7.44
N ALA A 145 -10.80 -11.83 6.37
CA ALA A 145 -10.71 -13.29 6.50
C ALA A 145 -9.44 -13.73 7.26
N PHE A 146 -8.45 -12.85 7.42
CA PHE A 146 -7.24 -13.08 8.21
C PHE A 146 -7.27 -12.41 9.60
N THR A 147 -8.29 -11.61 9.94
CA THR A 147 -8.45 -11.03 11.28
C THR A 147 -8.93 -12.01 12.34
N PHE A 148 -9.15 -13.29 12.00
CA PHE A 148 -9.50 -14.33 12.97
C PHE A 148 -8.29 -14.73 13.83
N THR A 149 -7.76 -13.78 14.58
CA THR A 149 -6.83 -14.05 15.68
C THR A 149 -7.65 -14.41 16.91
N ARG A 150 -7.59 -15.67 17.35
CA ARG A 150 -8.06 -16.03 18.70
C ARG A 150 -7.10 -15.39 19.71
N GLY A 151 -7.62 -14.74 20.74
CA GLY A 151 -6.82 -14.17 21.83
C GLY A 151 -7.24 -12.76 22.23
N GLU A 152 -6.46 -12.15 23.13
CA GLU A 152 -6.75 -10.85 23.77
C GLU A 152 -6.79 -9.67 22.78
N ASN A 153 -6.20 -9.80 21.59
CA ASN A 153 -6.09 -8.72 20.59
C ASN A 153 -7.13 -8.77 19.45
N ALA A 154 -8.10 -9.70 19.51
CA ALA A 154 -9.08 -9.89 18.43
C ALA A 154 -9.89 -8.62 18.14
N ASP A 155 -10.44 -8.00 19.20
CA ASP A 155 -11.25 -6.79 19.05
C ASP A 155 -10.42 -5.61 18.52
N SER A 156 -9.18 -5.45 18.97
CA SER A 156 -8.28 -4.41 18.48
C SER A 156 -7.96 -4.58 16.98
N ALA A 157 -7.77 -5.82 16.52
CA ALA A 157 -7.56 -6.11 15.10
C ALA A 157 -8.81 -5.83 14.25
N LEU A 158 -9.99 -6.16 14.77
CA LEU A 158 -11.27 -5.84 14.12
C LEU A 158 -11.48 -4.32 14.01
N LEU A 159 -11.23 -3.58 15.09
CA LEU A 159 -11.30 -2.12 15.09
C LEU A 159 -10.31 -1.52 14.09
N TYR A 160 -9.05 -1.97 14.12
CA TYR A 160 -8.02 -1.54 13.18
C TYR A 160 -8.48 -1.72 11.73
N MET A 161 -8.98 -2.92 11.39
CA MET A 161 -9.45 -3.19 10.04
C MET A 161 -10.65 -2.32 9.64
N ARG A 162 -11.58 -2.08 10.57
CA ARG A 162 -12.73 -1.21 10.31
C ARG A 162 -12.30 0.23 10.02
N ILE A 163 -11.35 0.75 10.80
CA ILE A 163 -10.76 2.07 10.60
C ILE A 163 -10.10 2.15 9.22
N ARG A 164 -9.23 1.19 8.89
CA ARG A 164 -8.54 1.17 7.59
C ARG A 164 -9.50 1.16 6.41
N GLU A 165 -10.56 0.36 6.50
CA GLU A 165 -11.59 0.29 5.47
C GLU A 165 -12.32 1.63 5.30
N LEU A 166 -12.82 2.22 6.39
CA LEU A 166 -13.59 3.47 6.34
C LEU A 166 -12.73 4.66 5.91
N SER A 167 -11.46 4.73 6.32
CA SER A 167 -10.53 5.77 5.86
C SER A 167 -10.26 5.74 4.36
N VAL A 168 -10.37 4.57 3.72
CA VAL A 168 -10.11 4.41 2.28
C VAL A 168 -11.40 4.50 1.46
N LEU A 169 -12.46 3.85 1.91
CA LEU A 169 -13.68 3.66 1.13
C LEU A 169 -14.77 4.66 1.51
N GLY A 170 -14.60 5.41 2.62
CA GLY A 170 -15.61 6.34 3.12
C GLY A 170 -16.09 7.35 2.07
N GLY A 171 -15.17 7.88 1.25
CA GLY A 171 -15.51 8.81 0.16
C GLY A 171 -16.35 8.23 -0.98
N SER A 172 -16.41 6.89 -1.11
CA SER A 172 -17.27 6.21 -2.09
C SER A 172 -18.65 5.84 -1.53
N MET A 173 -18.84 5.94 -0.22
CA MET A 173 -20.10 5.62 0.45
C MET A 173 -21.07 6.79 0.33
N GLN A 174 -22.37 6.49 0.30
CA GLN A 174 -23.38 7.52 0.55
C GLN A 174 -23.18 8.06 1.97
N TRP A 175 -23.26 9.38 2.13
CA TRP A 175 -22.99 10.07 3.40
C TRP A 175 -23.73 9.44 4.60
N ARG A 176 -25.03 9.13 4.45
CA ARG A 176 -25.81 8.49 5.53
C ARG A 176 -25.24 7.13 5.95
N ASN A 177 -24.86 6.30 4.97
CA ASN A 177 -24.26 5.00 5.25
C ASN A 177 -22.88 5.15 5.91
N LEU A 178 -22.11 6.19 5.56
CA LEU A 178 -20.85 6.49 6.24
C LEU A 178 -21.10 6.91 7.69
N ASN A 179 -22.09 7.77 7.95
CA ASN A 179 -22.43 8.18 9.30
C ASN A 179 -22.89 6.99 10.18
N ASP A 180 -23.71 6.09 9.64
CA ASP A 180 -24.12 4.87 10.33
C ASP A 180 -22.91 3.98 10.64
N ALA A 181 -22.02 3.80 9.65
CA ALA A 181 -20.78 3.04 9.83
C ALA A 181 -19.83 3.63 10.89
N LEU A 182 -19.76 4.96 10.99
CA LEU A 182 -18.98 5.67 12.00
C LEU A 182 -19.60 5.55 13.39
N THR A 183 -20.93 5.64 13.48
CA THR A 183 -21.68 5.40 14.71
C THR A 183 -21.46 3.97 15.23
N ASP A 184 -21.52 2.99 14.33
CA ASP A 184 -21.24 1.58 14.66
C ASP A 184 -19.81 1.38 15.17
N MET A 185 -18.83 2.01 14.51
CA MET A 185 -17.42 1.97 14.93
C MET A 185 -17.23 2.60 16.31
N ARG A 186 -17.89 3.74 16.56
CA ARG A 186 -17.89 4.44 17.84
C ARG A 186 -18.44 3.54 18.94
N ALA A 187 -19.63 2.95 18.74
CA ALA A 187 -20.25 2.03 19.68
C ALA A 187 -19.38 0.79 19.93
N PHE A 188 -18.78 0.22 18.87
CA PHE A 188 -17.85 -0.90 19.02
C PHE A 188 -16.65 -0.53 19.89
N SER A 189 -16.09 0.68 19.70
CA SER A 189 -14.94 1.12 20.46
C SER A 189 -15.23 1.35 21.96
N GLU A 190 -16.50 1.35 22.40
CA GLU A 190 -16.87 1.50 23.83
C GLU A 190 -16.56 0.25 24.66
N LYS A 191 -16.26 -0.86 23.99
CA LYS A 191 -15.79 -2.09 24.63
C LYS A 191 -14.39 -1.97 25.21
N PHE A 192 -13.58 -1.05 24.69
CA PHE A 192 -12.22 -0.82 25.19
C PHE A 192 -12.26 0.09 26.42
N PRO A 193 -11.29 -0.03 27.34
CA PRO A 193 -11.15 0.91 28.44
C PRO A 193 -11.08 2.35 27.93
N MET A 194 -11.72 3.29 28.65
CA MET A 194 -11.80 4.70 28.26
C MET A 194 -10.41 5.29 27.97
N TRP A 195 -9.43 5.05 28.85
CA TRP A 195 -8.03 5.47 28.67
C TRP A 195 -7.23 4.35 28.00
N SER A 196 -7.54 4.05 26.75
CA SER A 196 -6.78 3.08 25.94
C SER A 196 -6.42 3.65 24.58
N VAL A 197 -5.30 3.16 24.04
CA VAL A 197 -4.85 3.52 22.70
C VAL A 197 -5.89 3.12 21.64
N SER A 198 -6.54 1.97 21.79
CA SER A 198 -7.61 1.53 20.88
C SER A 198 -8.80 2.50 20.88
N ARG A 199 -9.22 3.00 22.06
CA ARG A 199 -10.29 4.00 22.14
C ARG A 199 -9.87 5.31 21.49
N LEU A 200 -8.65 5.79 21.75
CA LEU A 200 -8.13 7.01 21.12
C LEU A 200 -8.05 6.88 19.59
N GLU A 201 -7.57 5.75 19.09
CA GLU A 201 -7.47 5.44 17.66
C GLU A 201 -8.83 5.55 16.96
N ALA A 202 -9.89 4.98 17.55
CA ALA A 202 -11.23 5.05 17.02
C ALA A 202 -11.76 6.49 16.92
N VAL A 203 -11.57 7.30 17.97
CA VAL A 203 -12.08 8.68 18.02
C VAL A 203 -11.30 9.59 17.08
N LEU A 204 -9.97 9.43 17.00
CA LEU A 204 -9.13 10.15 16.04
C LEU A 204 -9.51 9.80 14.60
N ALA A 205 -9.62 8.50 14.29
CA ALA A 205 -10.01 8.04 12.96
C ALA A 205 -11.40 8.54 12.57
N GLU A 206 -12.40 8.45 13.46
CA GLU A 206 -13.73 8.99 13.20
C GLU A 206 -13.66 10.48 12.86
N THR A 207 -12.90 11.26 13.63
CA THR A 207 -12.74 12.70 13.41
C THR A 207 -12.14 12.98 12.03
N GLU A 208 -11.07 12.30 11.68
CA GLU A 208 -10.39 12.47 10.38
C GLU A 208 -11.30 12.08 9.21
N ILE A 209 -12.02 10.96 9.32
CA ILE A 209 -12.95 10.49 8.28
C ILE A 209 -14.09 11.50 8.09
N ARG A 210 -14.63 12.08 9.17
CA ARG A 210 -15.65 13.14 9.09
C ARG A 210 -15.10 14.41 8.46
N LEU A 211 -13.91 14.85 8.87
CA LEU A 211 -13.25 16.00 8.25
C LEU A 211 -13.05 15.80 6.74
N GLN A 212 -12.70 14.58 6.32
CA GLN A 212 -12.41 14.26 4.93
C GLN A 212 -13.65 14.07 4.05
N PHE A 213 -14.71 13.43 4.54
CA PHE A 213 -15.81 12.95 3.69
C PHE A 213 -17.20 13.47 4.08
N GLN A 214 -17.43 13.95 5.30
CA GLN A 214 -18.74 14.47 5.71
C GLN A 214 -18.99 15.83 5.05
N PRO A 215 -20.15 16.06 4.38
CA PRO A 215 -20.50 17.39 3.89
C PRO A 215 -20.66 18.40 5.04
N GLU A 216 -20.43 19.68 4.75
CA GLU A 216 -20.62 20.75 5.75
C GLU A 216 -22.10 20.90 6.12
N GLU A 217 -22.48 20.42 7.31
CA GLU A 217 -23.82 20.48 7.87
C GLU A 217 -23.75 20.89 9.36
N THR A 218 -24.82 21.46 9.90
CA THR A 218 -24.85 21.91 11.31
C THR A 218 -24.52 20.78 12.30
N GLU A 219 -24.96 19.56 12.00
CA GLU A 219 -24.70 18.37 12.81
C GLU A 219 -23.22 17.97 12.84
N LYS A 220 -22.47 18.23 11.75
CA LYS A 220 -21.03 17.95 11.65
C LYS A 220 -20.26 18.66 12.74
N ARG A 221 -20.49 19.96 12.92
CA ARG A 221 -19.77 20.75 13.94
C ARG A 221 -20.05 20.24 15.36
N ALA A 222 -21.29 19.82 15.65
CA ALA A 222 -21.65 19.27 16.95
C ALA A 222 -20.95 17.92 17.20
N ASP A 223 -20.96 17.03 16.22
CA ASP A 223 -20.22 15.75 16.28
C ASP A 223 -18.72 15.97 16.47
N LEU A 224 -18.11 16.86 15.68
CA LEU A 224 -16.69 17.20 15.77
C LEU A 224 -16.33 17.82 17.13
N SER A 225 -17.21 18.66 17.69
CA SER A 225 -17.02 19.22 19.04
C SER A 225 -17.01 18.14 20.12
N ARG A 226 -17.95 17.19 20.03
CA ARG A 226 -18.00 16.02 20.93
C ARG A 226 -16.75 15.17 20.81
N LEU A 227 -16.34 14.86 19.58
CA LEU A 227 -15.14 14.07 19.29
C LEU A 227 -13.88 14.76 19.81
N LYS A 228 -13.76 16.09 19.67
CA LYS A 228 -12.64 16.85 20.22
C LYS A 228 -12.54 16.72 21.74
N ALA A 229 -13.66 16.85 22.44
CA ALA A 229 -13.70 16.70 23.89
C ALA A 229 -13.29 15.29 24.32
N GLU A 230 -13.73 14.27 23.57
CA GLU A 230 -13.38 12.87 23.81
C GLU A 230 -11.88 12.60 23.53
N ILE A 231 -11.31 13.14 22.45
CA ILE A 231 -9.86 13.08 22.16
C ILE A 231 -9.06 13.66 23.33
N ARG A 232 -9.43 14.85 23.82
CA ARG A 232 -8.75 15.50 24.94
C ARG A 232 -8.85 14.65 26.21
N LEU A 233 -10.05 14.20 26.56
CA LEU A 233 -10.27 13.34 27.73
C LEU A 233 -9.40 12.08 27.72
N ILE A 234 -9.33 11.39 26.58
CA ILE A 234 -8.57 10.14 26.47
C ILE A 234 -7.06 10.43 26.44
N ALA A 235 -6.61 11.42 25.66
CA ALA A 235 -5.20 11.77 25.54
C ALA A 235 -4.63 12.27 26.88
N ASP A 236 -5.37 13.10 27.61
CA ASP A 236 -4.98 13.60 28.93
C ASP A 236 -5.01 12.47 29.97
N GLY A 237 -5.95 11.52 29.87
CA GLY A 237 -6.01 10.34 30.73
C GLY A 237 -4.86 9.36 30.50
N LEU A 238 -4.37 9.25 29.26
CA LEU A 238 -3.18 8.47 28.91
C LEU A 238 -1.87 9.20 29.26
N ALA A 239 -1.88 10.54 29.26
CA ALA A 239 -0.77 11.42 29.62
C ALA A 239 0.59 10.94 29.07
N GLU A 240 1.57 10.70 29.95
CA GLU A 240 2.95 10.28 29.64
C GLU A 240 3.04 8.89 28.99
N GLN A 241 1.95 8.12 28.98
CA GLN A 241 1.90 6.78 28.38
C GLN A 241 1.55 6.84 26.88
N LEU A 242 1.27 8.03 26.35
CA LEU A 242 0.87 8.19 24.95
C LEU A 242 2.08 8.03 24.01
N PRO A 243 2.06 7.11 23.03
CA PRO A 243 3.13 6.99 22.06
C PRO A 243 3.32 8.29 21.25
N SER A 244 4.57 8.64 20.92
CA SER A 244 4.90 9.91 20.24
C SER A 244 4.15 10.13 18.93
N GLY A 245 3.88 9.07 18.16
CA GLY A 245 3.07 9.13 16.95
C GLY A 245 1.63 9.58 17.18
N TYR A 246 1.01 9.12 18.28
CA TYR A 246 -0.34 9.55 18.66
C TYR A 246 -0.36 11.00 19.13
N LEU A 247 0.67 11.43 19.86
CA LEU A 247 0.78 12.83 20.30
C LEU A 247 0.80 13.80 19.10
N ALA A 248 1.56 13.48 18.06
CA ALA A 248 1.61 14.28 16.84
C ALA A 248 0.24 14.31 16.12
N ARG A 249 -0.41 13.14 15.98
CA ARG A 249 -1.73 13.02 15.36
C ARG A 249 -2.82 13.79 16.11
N VAL A 250 -2.84 13.70 17.45
CA VAL A 250 -3.77 14.47 18.31
C VAL A 250 -3.61 15.97 18.09
N ARG A 251 -2.36 16.47 18.01
CA ARG A 251 -2.10 17.89 17.74
C ARG A 251 -2.62 18.31 16.36
N GLN A 252 -2.31 17.51 15.34
CA GLN A 252 -2.75 17.79 13.97
C GLN A 252 -4.28 17.84 13.86
N VAL A 253 -4.98 16.86 14.44
CA VAL A 253 -6.45 16.83 14.45
C VAL A 253 -7.01 18.03 15.22
N ASN A 254 -6.45 18.38 16.38
CA ASN A 254 -6.89 19.56 17.11
C ASN A 254 -6.70 20.86 16.31
N TYR A 255 -5.58 21.04 15.62
CA TYR A 255 -5.38 22.21 14.76
C TYR A 255 -6.40 22.25 13.62
N ALA A 256 -6.64 21.11 12.96
CA ALA A 256 -7.66 21.05 11.90
C ALA A 256 -9.07 21.40 12.40
N LEU A 257 -9.40 21.06 13.66
CA LEU A 257 -10.68 21.39 14.27
C LEU A 257 -10.79 22.89 14.64
N GLU A 258 -9.75 23.46 15.21
CA GLU A 258 -9.68 24.89 15.55
C GLU A 258 -9.72 25.74 14.27
N ASP A 259 -8.88 25.43 13.29
CA ASP A 259 -8.73 26.22 12.06
C ASP A 259 -9.99 26.20 11.19
N ASN A 260 -10.67 25.05 11.09
CA ASN A 260 -11.83 24.89 10.20
C ASN A 260 -13.18 25.15 10.89
N TYR A 261 -13.27 24.98 12.22
CA TYR A 261 -14.56 25.03 12.93
C TYR A 261 -14.56 25.93 14.17
N ASN A 262 -13.42 26.50 14.56
CA ASN A 262 -13.23 27.30 15.77
C ASN A 262 -13.78 26.55 17.01
N LEU A 263 -13.45 25.27 17.08
CA LEU A 263 -13.78 24.33 18.15
C LEU A 263 -12.55 24.10 18.98
#